data_AF-A0A2A5BAJ0-F1
#
_entry.id   AF-A0A2A5BAJ0-F1
#
_cell.length_a   1.000
_cell.length_b   1.000
_cell.length_c   1.000
_cell.angle_alpha   90.00
_cell.angle_beta   90.00
_cell.angle_gamma   90.00
#
_symmetry.space_group_name_H-M   'P 1'
#
loop_
_entity.id
_entity.type
_entity.pdbx_description
1 polymer ?
#
loop_
_entity_poly.entity_id
_entity_poly.type
_entity_poly.pdbx_seq_one_letter_code
_entity_poly.pdbx_strand_id
1 'polypeptide(L)'
;MRNGMIRNKRTLIRGMILLQLGLAATAPVYAVSSSYESSPSRANIPSSRVVGTSVMDTSVTGVGAYSSTIDGISPSGASSSNSTTKGASAFFGERYRGWLWFEEKEALVPEGLAPEAAEADIDEEAEFIPPTKEEMQRAKTENDVFKEELELMRHMMIRYPENLDYVVMYKKKEQEMHEGARKLSRSWVMANFLNPDMTDELENPQNIYGRKLQKSLQKKQDKAALRALSSQIEIFVFRKEDCPYCKTLEKHLSSFARMYGFKVEAVSADGSSSQHFKTHTQKELIEALSLDVMPMVIAVTNDSSMRFELARGAVSILDLENKSLMLVRYLESLKESGSAAGQELNNGGRR
;
A
#
# COMPACT_ATOMS: atom_id res chain seq x y z
N MET A 1 -44.36 32.88 56.24
CA MET A 1 -43.97 32.78 57.67
C MET A 1 -42.56 32.17 57.76
N ARG A 2 -41.86 32.35 58.90
CA ARG A 2 -40.62 31.69 59.40
C ARG A 2 -40.01 30.54 58.56
N ASN A 3 -38.70 30.27 58.51
CA ASN A 3 -37.40 30.92 58.76
C ASN A 3 -36.35 29.76 58.71
N GLY A 4 -35.13 30.01 58.24
CA GLY A 4 -34.04 28.99 58.09
C GLY A 4 -33.25 29.25 56.80
N MET A 5 -31.96 29.67 56.75
CA MET A 5 -30.80 29.50 57.65
C MET A 5 -30.47 28.01 57.91
N ILE A 6 -29.22 27.50 57.78
CA ILE A 6 -27.87 28.09 57.63
C ILE A 6 -26.93 26.99 57.04
N ARG A 7 -25.76 27.17 56.39
CA ARG A 7 -24.87 28.30 56.03
C ARG A 7 -23.94 27.89 54.85
N ASN A 8 -23.22 28.83 54.23
CA ASN A 8 -22.20 28.59 53.18
C ASN A 8 -20.86 28.05 53.73
N LYS A 9 -20.04 27.36 52.90
CA LYS A 9 -18.58 27.15 53.15
C LYS A 9 -17.75 27.28 51.86
N ARG A 10 -16.97 28.36 51.77
CA ARG A 10 -15.85 28.56 50.83
C ARG A 10 -14.62 29.03 51.64
N THR A 11 -13.54 28.25 51.63
CA THR A 11 -12.18 28.64 52.08
C THR A 11 -11.21 27.68 51.36
N LEU A 12 -10.34 28.15 50.46
CA LEU A 12 -9.11 28.93 50.69
C LEU A 12 -7.98 28.14 51.37
N ILE A 13 -7.07 27.60 50.55
CA ILE A 13 -5.63 27.46 50.86
C ILE A 13 -4.87 27.88 49.59
N ARG A 14 -3.90 28.81 49.70
CA ARG A 14 -3.05 29.29 48.59
C ARG A 14 -1.77 29.91 49.18
N GLY A 15 -0.59 29.53 48.68
CA GLY A 15 0.70 29.76 49.38
C GLY A 15 0.96 28.71 50.47
N MET A 16 2.18 28.46 50.98
CA MET A 16 3.52 29.07 50.85
C MET A 16 4.58 28.02 51.30
N ILE A 17 5.89 28.04 50.99
CA ILE A 17 6.74 28.71 49.97
C ILE A 17 8.19 28.11 50.02
N LEU A 18 9.05 28.45 49.05
CA LEU A 18 10.54 28.42 49.05
C LEU A 18 11.33 27.08 48.96
N LEU A 19 12.05 26.96 47.82
CA LEU A 19 13.52 26.94 47.72
C LEU A 19 14.35 25.71 48.18
N GLN A 20 15.01 25.07 47.21
CA GLN A 20 16.43 24.69 47.35
C GLN A 20 17.15 24.79 45.99
N LEU A 21 18.47 25.02 46.01
CA LEU A 21 19.25 25.32 44.81
C LEU A 21 20.00 24.10 44.25
N GLY A 22 20.03 24.03 42.91
CA GLY A 22 21.25 23.83 42.11
C GLY A 22 22.05 22.54 42.28
N LEU A 23 22.11 21.76 41.19
CA LEU A 23 23.35 21.11 40.79
C LEU A 23 23.46 21.15 39.26
N ALA A 24 24.58 21.67 38.74
CA ALA A 24 24.89 21.65 37.32
C ALA A 24 25.67 20.37 36.97
N ALA A 25 25.21 19.63 35.96
CA ALA A 25 25.86 18.42 35.47
C ALA A 25 26.01 18.49 33.93
N THR A 26 27.16 18.96 33.47
CA THR A 26 27.54 18.92 32.06
C THR A 26 27.94 17.50 31.65
N ALA A 27 27.19 16.87 30.74
CA ALA A 27 27.58 15.62 30.10
C ALA A 27 28.21 15.89 28.71
N PRO A 28 29.33 15.23 28.34
CA PRO A 28 30.09 15.58 27.15
C PRO A 28 29.50 15.00 25.85
N VAL A 29 29.78 15.69 24.74
CA VAL A 29 29.55 15.19 23.38
C VAL A 29 30.53 14.06 23.08
N TYR A 30 30.02 12.85 22.84
CA TYR A 30 30.83 11.75 22.32
C TYR A 30 31.01 11.90 20.80
N ALA A 31 32.17 12.40 20.40
CA ALA A 31 32.62 12.31 19.01
C ALA A 31 33.10 10.88 18.71
N VAL A 32 32.47 10.21 17.75
CA VAL A 32 32.96 8.92 17.22
C VAL A 32 34.01 9.22 16.14
N SER A 33 35.29 9.11 16.50
CA SER A 33 36.40 9.27 15.57
C SER A 33 36.45 8.10 14.57
N SER A 34 36.44 8.41 13.28
CA SER A 34 36.70 7.43 12.22
C SER A 34 38.18 7.08 12.19
N SER A 35 38.52 5.84 12.58
CA SER A 35 39.85 5.27 12.37
C SER A 35 39.85 4.45 11.09
N TYR A 36 40.54 4.95 10.05
CA TYR A 36 40.85 4.18 8.85
C TYR A 36 41.98 3.20 9.16
N GLU A 37 41.72 1.89 9.08
CA GLU A 37 42.74 0.83 9.10
C GLU A 37 42.85 0.24 7.68
N SER A 38 44.06 -0.01 7.21
CA SER A 38 44.33 -0.28 5.78
C SER A 38 44.51 -1.76 5.44
N SER A 39 43.92 -2.16 4.31
CA SER A 39 44.45 -3.07 3.26
C SER A 39 45.51 -4.13 3.64
N PRO A 40 45.39 -5.38 3.16
CA PRO A 40 45.57 -5.58 1.71
C PRO A 40 44.86 -6.76 1.01
N SER A 41 44.96 -6.71 -0.33
CA SER A 41 44.98 -7.84 -1.29
C SER A 41 43.77 -8.80 -1.37
N ARG A 42 43.14 -8.83 -2.55
CA ARG A 42 42.35 -9.97 -3.04
C ARG A 42 42.94 -10.41 -4.39
N ALA A 43 43.11 -11.72 -4.58
CA ALA A 43 43.89 -12.26 -5.70
C ALA A 43 43.15 -12.22 -7.06
N ASN A 44 43.93 -12.23 -8.14
CA ASN A 44 43.44 -12.41 -9.51
C ASN A 44 42.80 -13.80 -9.71
N ILE A 45 41.69 -13.82 -10.45
CA ILE A 45 41.20 -15.03 -11.15
C ILE A 45 40.94 -14.62 -12.61
N PRO A 46 41.55 -15.29 -13.61
CA PRO A 46 41.53 -14.83 -15.00
C PRO A 46 40.22 -15.17 -15.74
N SER A 47 39.83 -14.29 -16.66
CA SER A 47 38.77 -14.51 -17.64
C SER A 47 39.19 -15.56 -18.69
N SER A 48 38.30 -16.51 -19.01
CA SER A 48 38.37 -17.31 -20.23
C SER A 48 37.22 -16.99 -21.20
N ARG A 49 37.55 -17.07 -22.49
CA ARG A 49 36.78 -16.78 -23.72
C ARG A 49 37.33 -17.85 -24.70
N VAL A 50 36.63 -18.48 -25.64
CA VAL A 50 35.55 -18.11 -26.58
C VAL A 50 34.83 -19.42 -27.00
N VAL A 51 33.82 -19.29 -27.88
CA VAL A 51 33.20 -20.31 -28.76
C VAL A 51 31.90 -20.94 -28.20
N GLY A 52 30.74 -20.87 -28.88
CA GLY A 52 30.39 -20.10 -30.08
C GLY A 52 29.83 -20.95 -31.22
N THR A 53 28.55 -21.29 -31.12
CA THR A 53 27.73 -21.84 -32.22
C THR A 53 26.44 -21.05 -32.36
N SER A 54 26.12 -20.66 -33.59
CA SER A 54 24.85 -20.06 -34.00
C SER A 54 23.96 -21.15 -34.60
N VAL A 55 22.62 -20.98 -34.61
CA VAL A 55 21.78 -21.32 -35.76
C VAL A 55 20.33 -20.78 -35.62
N MET A 56 19.89 -20.07 -36.67
CA MET A 56 18.51 -19.74 -37.09
C MET A 56 17.58 -18.88 -36.20
N ASP A 57 17.37 -17.64 -36.67
CA ASP A 57 16.10 -16.93 -36.56
C ASP A 57 14.97 -17.68 -37.32
N THR A 58 13.72 -17.55 -36.84
CA THR A 58 12.56 -17.43 -37.75
C THR A 58 11.64 -16.31 -37.26
N SER A 59 11.39 -15.32 -38.12
CA SER A 59 10.43 -14.26 -37.90
C SER A 59 9.15 -14.55 -38.69
N VAL A 60 7.98 -14.35 -38.07
CA VAL A 60 6.68 -14.41 -38.75
C VAL A 60 5.95 -13.11 -38.48
N THR A 61 5.80 -12.29 -39.53
CA THR A 61 4.96 -11.11 -39.54
C THR A 61 3.50 -11.51 -39.76
N GLY A 62 2.58 -10.85 -39.05
CA GLY A 62 1.16 -11.21 -39.07
C GLY A 62 0.26 -10.06 -38.63
N VAL A 63 0.17 -9.02 -39.45
CA VAL A 63 -0.76 -7.90 -39.23
C VAL A 63 -2.16 -8.33 -39.68
N GLY A 64 -3.13 -8.33 -38.75
CA GLY A 64 -4.51 -8.73 -39.02
C GLY A 64 -5.51 -7.82 -38.32
N ALA A 65 -5.76 -6.64 -38.89
CA ALA A 65 -6.85 -5.78 -38.47
C ALA A 65 -8.17 -6.23 -39.14
N TYR A 66 -9.26 -6.25 -38.39
CA TYR A 66 -10.61 -6.42 -38.92
C TYR A 66 -11.54 -5.32 -38.38
N SER A 67 -12.37 -4.78 -39.27
CA SER A 67 -13.24 -3.64 -39.00
C SER A 67 -14.62 -3.86 -39.62
N SER A 68 -15.66 -3.43 -38.88
CA SER A 68 -16.94 -2.87 -39.35
C SER A 68 -17.82 -3.60 -40.39
N THR A 69 -19.12 -3.66 -40.07
CA THR A 69 -20.31 -3.68 -40.97
C THR A 69 -20.45 -4.89 -41.93
N ILE A 70 -21.48 -5.74 -41.82
CA ILE A 70 -22.94 -5.49 -41.96
C ILE A 70 -23.34 -5.18 -43.42
N ASP A 71 -23.78 -6.22 -44.13
CA ASP A 71 -24.93 -6.33 -45.04
C ASP A 71 -24.94 -7.77 -45.61
N GLY A 72 -26.04 -8.42 -45.99
CA GLY A 72 -27.46 -8.04 -45.90
C GLY A 72 -28.33 -8.88 -46.86
N ILE A 73 -28.72 -10.12 -46.49
CA ILE A 73 -29.53 -11.03 -47.35
C ILE A 73 -30.66 -11.70 -46.56
N SER A 74 -31.87 -11.71 -47.15
CA SER A 74 -33.07 -12.45 -46.75
C SER A 74 -34.11 -12.36 -47.90
N PRO A 75 -35.12 -13.23 -48.07
CA PRO A 75 -35.43 -14.49 -47.38
C PRO A 75 -35.67 -15.68 -48.37
N SER A 76 -36.44 -16.68 -47.91
CA SER A 76 -37.20 -17.70 -48.66
C SER A 76 -36.52 -19.06 -48.95
N GLY A 77 -37.33 -20.13 -48.87
CA GLY A 77 -36.88 -21.53 -48.87
C GLY A 77 -37.55 -22.38 -47.79
N ALA A 78 -38.89 -22.37 -47.71
CA ALA A 78 -39.62 -23.07 -46.66
C ALA A 78 -39.84 -24.56 -46.98
N SER A 79 -39.67 -25.42 -45.96
CA SER A 79 -40.34 -26.72 -45.88
C SER A 79 -40.68 -27.02 -44.42
N SER A 80 -41.78 -27.73 -44.19
CA SER A 80 -42.42 -27.84 -42.87
C SER A 80 -42.07 -29.13 -42.14
N SER A 81 -41.66 -29.00 -40.88
CA SER A 81 -41.93 -30.01 -39.85
C SER A 81 -42.32 -29.31 -38.55
N ASN A 82 -43.46 -29.70 -37.98
CA ASN A 82 -44.03 -29.04 -36.81
C ASN A 82 -43.38 -29.54 -35.52
N SER A 83 -42.57 -28.70 -34.87
CA SER A 83 -42.52 -28.63 -33.41
C SER A 83 -42.19 -27.21 -32.95
N THR A 84 -42.94 -26.72 -31.95
CA THR A 84 -42.88 -25.33 -31.51
C THR A 84 -41.55 -24.96 -30.87
N THR A 85 -40.86 -23.98 -31.44
CA THR A 85 -39.72 -23.26 -30.84
C THR A 85 -40.15 -22.41 -29.63
N LYS A 86 -40.47 -23.07 -28.51
CA LYS A 86 -41.01 -22.44 -27.29
C LYS A 86 -40.18 -22.72 -26.02
N GLY A 87 -38.84 -22.68 -26.15
CA GLY A 87 -37.90 -22.81 -25.02
C GLY A 87 -37.18 -21.52 -24.60
N ALA A 88 -37.04 -20.55 -25.51
CA ALA A 88 -36.14 -19.39 -25.33
C ALA A 88 -36.67 -18.27 -24.40
N SER A 89 -37.75 -18.50 -23.65
CA SER A 89 -38.40 -17.49 -22.82
C SER A 89 -38.96 -17.98 -21.48
N ALA A 90 -38.67 -19.22 -21.06
CA ALA A 90 -39.28 -19.81 -19.86
C ALA A 90 -38.81 -19.13 -18.56
N PHE A 91 -37.49 -19.07 -18.32
CA PHE A 91 -36.91 -18.64 -17.04
C PHE A 91 -37.38 -17.27 -16.51
N PHE A 92 -37.43 -16.24 -17.37
CA PHE A 92 -37.98 -14.91 -17.03
C PHE A 92 -39.43 -14.70 -17.50
N GLY A 93 -40.05 -15.74 -18.08
CA GLY A 93 -41.46 -15.77 -18.50
C GLY A 93 -42.38 -16.38 -17.46
N GLU A 94 -41.88 -17.31 -16.65
CA GLU A 94 -42.48 -17.83 -15.42
C GLU A 94 -42.37 -16.80 -14.28
N ARG A 95 -42.76 -15.54 -14.57
CA ARG A 95 -42.62 -14.34 -13.74
C ARG A 95 -43.21 -14.41 -12.32
N TYR A 96 -43.95 -15.48 -12.04
CA TYR A 96 -44.63 -15.71 -10.78
C TYR A 96 -44.07 -16.90 -9.99
N ARG A 97 -43.19 -17.73 -10.57
CA ARG A 97 -42.41 -18.79 -9.88
C ARG A 97 -40.94 -18.37 -9.78
N GLY A 98 -40.68 -17.38 -8.93
CA GLY A 98 -39.34 -16.85 -8.69
C GLY A 98 -38.50 -17.71 -7.72
N TRP A 99 -37.36 -17.16 -7.30
CA TRP A 99 -36.38 -17.79 -6.39
C TRP A 99 -36.85 -17.90 -4.92
N LEU A 100 -38.17 -17.85 -4.69
CA LEU A 100 -38.83 -17.71 -3.38
C LEU A 100 -40.00 -18.71 -3.22
N TRP A 101 -39.93 -19.84 -3.92
CA TRP A 101 -40.96 -20.88 -3.88
C TRP A 101 -40.40 -22.15 -3.24
N PHE A 102 -40.64 -22.28 -1.95
CA PHE A 102 -40.79 -23.60 -1.35
C PHE A 102 -42.14 -24.13 -1.86
N GLU A 103 -42.10 -24.99 -2.88
CA GLU A 103 -43.23 -25.88 -3.11
C GLU A 103 -43.23 -26.86 -1.94
N GLU A 104 -44.15 -26.65 -0.99
CA GLU A 104 -44.55 -27.70 -0.05
C GLU A 104 -45.01 -28.89 -0.88
N LYS A 105 -44.07 -29.80 -1.08
CA LYS A 105 -44.31 -31.05 -1.77
C LYS A 105 -45.13 -31.90 -0.83
N GLU A 106 -46.46 -31.74 -0.91
CA GLU A 106 -47.46 -32.46 -0.13
C GLU A 106 -46.94 -33.87 0.10
N ALA A 107 -46.62 -34.18 1.36
CA ALA A 107 -46.11 -35.49 1.69
C ALA A 107 -47.23 -36.47 1.33
N LEU A 108 -47.00 -37.27 0.28
CA LEU A 108 -47.83 -38.40 -0.07
C LEU A 108 -47.59 -39.50 0.97
N VAL A 109 -48.00 -39.21 2.21
CA VAL A 109 -48.07 -40.15 3.32
C VAL A 109 -49.06 -41.22 2.86
N PRO A 110 -48.62 -42.46 2.64
CA PRO A 110 -49.56 -43.52 2.34
C PRO A 110 -50.45 -43.71 3.57
N GLU A 111 -51.77 -43.59 3.39
CA GLU A 111 -52.75 -43.71 4.47
C GLU A 111 -52.53 -45.04 5.23
N GLY A 112 -52.00 -44.94 6.46
CA GLY A 112 -51.65 -46.11 7.28
C GLY A 112 -50.30 -46.05 8.00
N LEU A 113 -49.41 -45.09 7.68
CA LEU A 113 -48.23 -44.80 8.49
C LEU A 113 -48.47 -43.56 9.37
N ALA A 114 -48.14 -43.66 10.66
CA ALA A 114 -48.35 -42.60 11.63
C ALA A 114 -47.38 -41.41 11.40
N PRO A 115 -47.78 -40.16 11.72
CA PRO A 115 -46.94 -38.96 11.51
C PRO A 115 -45.74 -38.88 12.46
N GLU A 116 -45.70 -39.72 13.50
CA GLU A 116 -44.70 -39.76 14.60
C GLU A 116 -43.25 -40.12 14.17
N ALA A 117 -42.98 -40.16 12.86
CA ALA A 117 -41.65 -40.39 12.28
C ALA A 117 -41.26 -39.35 11.21
N ALA A 118 -42.07 -38.30 11.01
CA ALA A 118 -41.79 -37.19 10.10
C ALA A 118 -41.35 -35.91 10.83
N GLU A 119 -41.75 -35.74 12.09
CA GLU A 119 -41.23 -34.73 13.02
C GLU A 119 -39.89 -35.19 13.61
N ALA A 120 -38.90 -35.38 12.72
CA ALA A 120 -37.49 -35.36 13.08
C ALA A 120 -37.02 -33.91 12.90
N ASP A 121 -37.03 -33.14 13.98
CA ASP A 121 -36.77 -31.70 13.99
C ASP A 121 -35.48 -31.35 13.21
N ILE A 122 -35.63 -30.60 12.11
CA ILE A 122 -34.48 -30.05 11.37
C ILE A 122 -34.14 -28.64 11.91
N ASP A 123 -34.32 -28.47 13.23
CA ASP A 123 -33.95 -27.29 14.01
C ASP A 123 -32.47 -27.38 14.48
N GLU A 124 -31.60 -28.03 13.70
CA GLU A 124 -30.13 -27.93 13.86
C GLU A 124 -29.57 -26.69 13.12
N GLU A 125 -30.14 -25.52 13.38
CA GLU A 125 -29.44 -24.24 13.25
C GLU A 125 -28.35 -24.20 14.33
N ALA A 126 -27.25 -24.94 14.08
CA ALA A 126 -26.27 -25.35 15.09
C ALA A 126 -25.69 -24.15 15.86
N GLU A 127 -26.16 -23.95 17.11
CA GLU A 127 -25.84 -22.75 17.89
C GLU A 127 -24.32 -22.54 18.01
N PHE A 128 -23.86 -21.34 17.67
CA PHE A 128 -22.46 -20.96 17.80
C PHE A 128 -22.08 -20.80 19.27
N ILE A 129 -21.55 -21.87 19.86
CA ILE A 129 -20.98 -21.85 21.22
C ILE A 129 -19.59 -21.16 21.15
N PRO A 130 -19.40 -19.96 21.75
CA PRO A 130 -18.10 -19.30 21.74
C PRO A 130 -17.09 -20.02 22.66
N PRO A 131 -15.79 -20.06 22.30
CA PRO A 131 -14.80 -20.81 23.05
C PRO A 131 -14.55 -20.22 24.44
N THR A 132 -14.36 -21.11 25.42
CA THR A 132 -14.10 -20.76 26.82
C THR A 132 -12.74 -20.07 26.96
N LYS A 133 -12.60 -19.17 27.94
CA LYS A 133 -11.32 -18.50 28.25
C LYS A 133 -10.17 -19.49 28.48
N GLU A 134 -10.45 -20.65 29.09
CA GLU A 134 -9.44 -21.70 29.30
C GLU A 134 -9.00 -22.37 28.00
N GLU A 135 -9.91 -22.56 27.04
CA GLU A 135 -9.62 -23.14 25.73
C GLU A 135 -8.73 -22.20 24.90
N MET A 136 -9.06 -20.91 24.90
CA MET A 136 -8.20 -19.88 24.29
C MET A 136 -6.81 -19.84 24.94
N GLN A 137 -6.70 -20.07 26.25
CA GLN A 137 -5.42 -20.12 26.95
C GLN A 137 -4.61 -21.39 26.63
N ARG A 138 -5.26 -22.56 26.49
CA ARG A 138 -4.62 -23.82 26.05
C ARG A 138 -4.05 -23.67 24.63
N ALA A 139 -4.89 -23.21 23.70
CA ALA A 139 -4.48 -22.94 22.31
C ALA A 139 -3.34 -21.92 22.24
N LYS A 140 -3.32 -20.88 23.11
CA LYS A 140 -2.18 -19.97 23.20
C LYS A 140 -0.89 -20.70 23.60
N THR A 141 -0.93 -21.52 24.66
CA THR A 141 0.28 -22.24 25.14
C THR A 141 0.83 -23.23 24.12
N GLU A 142 -0.03 -23.90 23.36
CA GLU A 142 0.38 -24.81 22.27
C GLU A 142 1.13 -24.06 21.16
N ASN A 143 0.62 -22.88 20.76
CA ASN A 143 1.27 -22.02 19.76
C ASN A 143 2.59 -21.41 20.26
N ASP A 144 2.68 -21.03 21.53
CA ASP A 144 3.93 -20.51 22.12
C ASP A 144 5.03 -21.60 22.13
N VAL A 145 4.70 -22.83 22.54
CA VAL A 145 5.66 -23.96 22.53
C VAL A 145 6.14 -24.27 21.11
N PHE A 146 5.23 -24.37 20.13
CA PHE A 146 5.59 -24.61 18.74
C PHE A 146 6.55 -23.53 18.19
N LYS A 147 6.32 -22.26 18.55
CA LYS A 147 7.16 -21.12 18.18
C LYS A 147 8.55 -21.20 18.81
N GLU A 148 8.64 -21.57 20.09
CA GLU A 148 9.93 -21.74 20.77
C GLU A 148 10.75 -22.87 20.15
N GLU A 149 10.14 -24.03 19.85
CA GLU A 149 10.77 -25.13 19.11
C GLU A 149 11.34 -24.68 17.76
N LEU A 150 10.56 -23.93 16.98
CA LEU A 150 10.97 -23.46 15.64
C LEU A 150 12.15 -22.49 15.70
N GLU A 151 12.16 -21.52 16.62
CA GLU A 151 13.26 -20.57 16.78
C GLU A 151 14.53 -21.24 17.34
N LEU A 152 14.42 -22.23 18.24
CA LEU A 152 15.56 -23.03 18.69
C LEU A 152 16.19 -23.84 17.55
N MET A 153 15.39 -24.48 16.70
CA MET A 153 15.89 -25.16 15.50
C MET A 153 16.54 -24.18 14.51
N ARG A 154 15.94 -22.99 14.33
CA ARG A 154 16.48 -21.92 13.48
C ARG A 154 17.84 -21.44 13.96
N HIS A 155 18.04 -21.26 15.27
CA HIS A 155 19.34 -20.89 15.84
C HIS A 155 20.40 -21.96 15.56
N MET A 156 20.07 -23.25 15.71
CA MET A 156 21.00 -24.35 15.38
C MET A 156 21.35 -24.38 13.89
N MET A 157 20.37 -24.23 13.00
CA MET A 157 20.57 -24.16 11.55
C MET A 157 21.48 -22.98 11.14
N ILE A 158 21.24 -21.78 11.68
CA ILE A 158 22.04 -20.58 11.37
C ILE A 158 23.46 -20.69 11.94
N ARG A 159 23.64 -21.31 13.11
CA ARG A 159 24.94 -21.44 13.76
C ARG A 159 25.82 -22.54 13.18
N TYR A 160 25.22 -23.62 12.68
CA TYR A 160 25.93 -24.82 12.21
C TYR A 160 25.41 -25.31 10.84
N PRO A 161 25.51 -24.48 9.78
CA PRO A 161 24.91 -24.79 8.47
C PRO A 161 25.52 -26.01 7.76
N GLU A 162 26.75 -26.40 8.11
CA GLU A 162 27.42 -27.61 7.60
C GLU A 162 26.73 -28.91 8.06
N ASN A 163 25.98 -28.87 9.17
CA ASN A 163 25.22 -30.03 9.64
C ASN A 163 23.83 -30.07 8.99
N LEU A 164 23.72 -30.90 7.95
CA LEU A 164 22.50 -31.11 7.18
C LEU A 164 21.32 -31.60 8.04
N ASP A 165 21.54 -32.32 9.14
CA ASP A 165 20.45 -32.80 10.00
C ASP A 165 19.73 -31.64 10.69
N TYR A 166 20.45 -30.60 11.12
CA TYR A 166 19.83 -29.39 11.70
C TYR A 166 19.03 -28.61 10.65
N VAL A 167 19.52 -28.55 9.41
CA VAL A 167 18.78 -27.96 8.28
C VAL A 167 17.51 -28.75 7.98
N VAL A 168 17.57 -30.09 8.00
CA VAL A 168 16.41 -30.98 7.79
C VAL A 168 15.40 -30.88 8.95
N MET A 169 15.87 -30.78 10.19
CA MET A 169 15.01 -30.59 11.37
C MET A 169 14.20 -29.30 11.28
N TYR A 170 14.87 -28.16 11.05
CA TYR A 170 14.20 -26.87 10.88
C TYR A 170 13.19 -26.92 9.71
N LYS A 171 13.58 -27.45 8.55
CA LYS A 171 12.70 -27.49 7.37
C LYS A 171 11.47 -28.40 7.54
N LYS A 172 11.54 -29.44 8.38
CA LYS A 172 10.36 -30.23 8.77
C LYS A 172 9.40 -29.42 9.64
N LYS A 173 9.92 -28.68 10.63
CA LYS A 173 9.10 -27.82 11.50
C LYS A 173 8.48 -26.63 10.75
N GLU A 174 9.22 -26.06 9.81
CA GLU A 174 8.75 -25.06 8.85
C GLU A 174 7.63 -25.62 7.94
N GLN A 175 7.72 -26.89 7.52
CA GLN A 175 6.66 -27.56 6.76
C GLN A 175 5.38 -27.78 7.59
N GLU A 176 5.49 -28.13 8.88
CA GLU A 176 4.34 -28.19 9.81
C GLU A 176 3.64 -26.83 9.91
N MET A 177 4.41 -25.76 10.14
CA MET A 177 3.92 -24.37 10.19
C MET A 177 3.19 -23.99 8.90
N HIS A 178 3.78 -24.28 7.75
CA HIS A 178 3.17 -23.99 6.45
C HIS A 178 1.87 -24.77 6.20
N GLU A 179 1.74 -26.00 6.72
CA GLU A 179 0.49 -26.76 6.59
C GLU A 179 -0.61 -26.22 7.52
N GLY A 180 -0.26 -25.78 8.72
CA GLY A 180 -1.15 -24.99 9.57
C GLY A 180 -1.66 -23.73 8.87
N ALA A 181 -0.75 -22.97 8.24
CA ALA A 181 -1.09 -21.77 7.47
C ALA A 181 -1.99 -22.06 6.25
N ARG A 182 -1.81 -23.20 5.55
CA ARG A 182 -2.71 -23.62 4.45
C ARG A 182 -4.12 -23.93 4.95
N LYS A 183 -4.25 -24.62 6.09
CA LYS A 183 -5.54 -24.91 6.72
C LYS A 183 -6.25 -23.62 7.13
N LEU A 184 -5.56 -22.75 7.87
CA LEU A 184 -6.08 -21.43 8.26
C LEU A 184 -6.51 -20.60 7.06
N SER A 185 -5.73 -20.55 5.98
CA SER A 185 -6.08 -19.81 4.76
C SER A 185 -7.36 -20.33 4.08
N ARG A 186 -7.62 -21.64 4.11
CA ARG A 186 -8.89 -22.22 3.61
C ARG A 186 -10.06 -21.85 4.52
N SER A 187 -9.90 -22.01 5.83
CA SER A 187 -10.95 -21.67 6.81
C SER A 187 -11.28 -20.16 6.79
N TRP A 188 -10.28 -19.29 6.58
CA TRP A 188 -10.48 -17.85 6.42
C TRP A 188 -11.35 -17.52 5.20
N VAL A 189 -11.03 -18.10 4.03
CA VAL A 189 -11.85 -17.90 2.81
C VAL A 189 -13.26 -18.45 3.00
N MET A 190 -13.44 -19.57 3.71
CA MET A 190 -14.76 -20.09 4.04
C MET A 190 -15.53 -19.17 5.01
N ALA A 191 -14.88 -18.64 6.04
CA ALA A 191 -15.49 -17.69 6.97
C ALA A 191 -16.00 -16.43 6.24
N ASN A 192 -15.19 -15.83 5.37
CA ASN A 192 -15.58 -14.69 4.54
C ASN A 192 -16.67 -15.03 3.50
N PHE A 193 -16.75 -16.28 3.03
CA PHE A 193 -17.81 -16.74 2.12
C PHE A 193 -19.17 -16.90 2.83
N LEU A 194 -19.15 -17.40 4.07
CA LEU A 194 -20.35 -17.54 4.91
C LEU A 194 -20.80 -16.22 5.55
N ASN A 195 -19.87 -15.28 5.77
CA ASN A 195 -20.10 -13.97 6.39
C ASN A 195 -19.65 -12.84 5.43
N PRO A 196 -20.39 -12.58 4.34
CA PRO A 196 -19.98 -11.62 3.31
C PRO A 196 -19.95 -10.17 3.80
N ASP A 197 -20.72 -9.85 4.85
CA ASP A 197 -20.74 -8.57 5.56
C ASP A 197 -19.38 -8.22 6.21
N MET A 198 -18.57 -9.22 6.56
CA MET A 198 -17.22 -9.02 7.11
C MET A 198 -16.20 -8.57 6.06
N THR A 199 -16.53 -8.57 4.76
CA THR A 199 -15.57 -8.34 3.66
C THR A 199 -15.96 -7.16 2.78
N ASP A 200 -15.37 -6.00 3.06
CA ASP A 200 -15.49 -4.82 2.18
C ASP A 200 -14.60 -4.96 0.92
N GLU A 201 -15.12 -5.64 -0.11
CA GLU A 201 -14.52 -5.70 -1.45
C GLU A 201 -14.64 -4.38 -2.24
N LEU A 202 -15.39 -3.37 -1.76
CA LEU A 202 -15.56 -2.08 -2.43
C LEU A 202 -14.39 -1.13 -2.11
N GLU A 203 -14.10 -0.96 -0.83
CA GLU A 203 -12.97 -0.15 -0.35
C GLU A 203 -11.64 -0.93 -0.39
N ASN A 204 -11.66 -2.25 -0.16
CA ASN A 204 -10.45 -3.09 -0.16
C ASN A 204 -10.63 -4.36 -1.01
N PRO A 205 -10.83 -4.24 -2.34
CA PRO A 205 -10.98 -5.39 -3.23
C PRO A 205 -9.80 -6.35 -3.13
N GLN A 206 -10.05 -7.65 -2.95
CA GLN A 206 -8.99 -8.68 -2.96
C GLN A 206 -8.78 -9.24 -4.36
N ASN A 207 -9.84 -9.30 -5.17
CA ASN A 207 -9.77 -9.81 -6.54
C ASN A 207 -8.87 -8.95 -7.47
N ILE A 208 -8.22 -9.60 -8.43
CA ILE A 208 -7.18 -8.98 -9.30
C ILE A 208 -7.74 -7.81 -10.13
N TYR A 209 -9.01 -7.90 -10.55
CA TYR A 209 -9.67 -6.85 -11.33
C TYR A 209 -9.91 -5.59 -10.50
N GLY A 210 -10.52 -5.73 -9.33
CA GLY A 210 -10.78 -4.61 -8.40
C GLY A 210 -9.49 -3.91 -7.98
N ARG A 211 -8.44 -4.68 -7.63
CA ARG A 211 -7.11 -4.13 -7.30
C ARG A 211 -6.46 -3.39 -8.46
N LYS A 212 -6.70 -3.81 -9.71
CA LYS A 212 -6.24 -3.12 -10.92
C LYS A 212 -7.05 -1.84 -11.16
N LEU A 213 -8.37 -1.87 -10.95
CA LEU A 213 -9.24 -0.70 -11.05
C LEU A 213 -8.88 0.36 -10.00
N GLN A 214 -8.82 -0.02 -8.72
CA GLN A 214 -8.43 0.84 -7.60
C GLN A 214 -7.07 1.50 -7.84
N LYS A 215 -6.03 0.73 -8.22
CA LYS A 215 -4.72 1.28 -8.60
C LYS A 215 -4.78 2.23 -9.81
N SER A 216 -5.74 2.05 -10.73
CA SER A 216 -5.93 2.97 -11.85
C SER A 216 -6.66 4.26 -11.45
N LEU A 217 -7.51 4.21 -10.44
CA LEU A 217 -8.19 5.37 -9.86
C LEU A 217 -7.24 6.19 -9.00
N GLN A 218 -6.46 5.55 -8.13
CA GLN A 218 -5.40 6.19 -7.35
C GLN A 218 -4.41 6.91 -8.28
N LYS A 219 -3.90 6.24 -9.32
CA LYS A 219 -3.00 6.88 -10.31
C LYS A 219 -3.62 8.05 -11.08
N LYS A 220 -4.95 8.13 -11.21
CA LYS A 220 -5.62 9.31 -11.77
C LYS A 220 -5.67 10.47 -10.76
N GLN A 221 -5.97 10.17 -9.49
CA GLN A 221 -5.96 11.13 -8.39
C GLN A 221 -4.55 11.68 -8.14
N ASP A 222 -3.55 10.81 -8.00
CA ASP A 222 -2.14 11.16 -7.87
C ASP A 222 -1.68 12.09 -8.99
N LYS A 223 -2.05 11.77 -10.24
CA LYS A 223 -1.72 12.58 -11.42
C LYS A 223 -2.44 13.93 -11.43
N ALA A 224 -3.65 14.03 -10.88
CA ALA A 224 -4.33 15.31 -10.70
C ALA A 224 -3.66 16.14 -9.60
N ALA A 225 -3.31 15.53 -8.47
CA ALA A 225 -2.61 16.16 -7.35
C ALA A 225 -1.23 16.70 -7.76
N LEU A 226 -0.44 15.92 -8.50
CA LEU A 226 0.87 16.37 -9.02
C LEU A 226 0.75 17.52 -10.03
N ARG A 227 -0.32 17.57 -10.83
CA ARG A 227 -0.63 18.71 -11.71
C ARG A 227 -1.09 19.95 -10.95
N ALA A 228 -1.83 19.77 -9.85
CA ALA A 228 -2.20 20.86 -8.96
C ALA A 228 -0.99 21.38 -8.14
N LEU A 229 -0.02 20.52 -7.83
CA LEU A 229 1.24 20.92 -7.20
C LEU A 229 2.12 21.74 -8.15
N SER A 230 2.10 21.46 -9.46
CA SER A 230 3.00 22.09 -10.44
C SER A 230 2.75 23.59 -10.68
N SER A 231 1.65 24.14 -10.17
CA SER A 231 1.37 25.58 -10.12
C SER A 231 1.71 26.22 -8.77
N GLN A 232 2.11 25.45 -7.76
CA GLN A 232 2.43 25.90 -6.39
C GLN A 232 3.94 25.85 -6.06
N ILE A 233 4.72 25.08 -6.83
CA ILE A 233 6.17 24.94 -6.67
C ILE A 233 6.93 25.09 -7.99
N GLU A 234 8.19 25.50 -7.90
CA GLU A 234 9.18 25.39 -8.96
C GLU A 234 10.30 24.42 -8.51
N ILE A 235 10.94 23.73 -9.44
CA ILE A 235 11.94 22.69 -9.13
C ILE A 235 13.32 23.09 -9.66
N PHE A 236 14.34 22.96 -8.83
CA PHE A 236 15.73 23.22 -9.17
C PHE A 236 16.54 21.92 -9.15
N VAL A 237 17.28 21.66 -10.23
CA VAL A 237 18.24 20.54 -10.30
C VAL A 237 19.67 21.04 -10.25
N PHE A 238 20.38 20.70 -9.18
CA PHE A 238 21.77 21.05 -8.96
C PHE A 238 22.67 20.02 -9.63
N ARG A 239 23.65 20.50 -10.41
CA ARG A 239 24.54 19.70 -11.26
C ARG A 239 25.98 20.20 -11.29
N LYS A 240 26.86 19.33 -11.78
CA LYS A 240 28.20 19.61 -12.34
C LYS A 240 28.42 18.68 -13.54
N GLU A 241 29.42 18.94 -14.39
CA GLU A 241 29.71 18.08 -15.55
C GLU A 241 30.48 16.82 -15.17
N ASP A 242 31.37 16.91 -14.17
CA ASP A 242 32.01 15.78 -13.51
C ASP A 242 31.00 15.02 -12.61
N CYS A 243 29.98 14.42 -13.22
CA CYS A 243 28.88 13.78 -12.54
C CYS A 243 28.25 12.70 -13.43
N PRO A 244 28.61 11.41 -13.24
CA PRO A 244 28.09 10.33 -14.10
C PRO A 244 26.57 10.16 -13.99
N TYR A 245 25.98 10.57 -12.87
CA TYR A 245 24.55 10.44 -12.58
C TYR A 245 23.69 11.62 -13.04
N CYS A 246 24.27 12.81 -13.24
CA CYS A 246 23.51 14.05 -13.51
C CYS A 246 22.74 13.95 -14.83
N LYS A 247 23.40 13.56 -15.93
CA LYS A 247 22.79 13.44 -17.27
C LYS A 247 21.63 12.43 -17.30
N THR A 248 21.73 11.34 -16.53
CA THR A 248 20.66 10.34 -16.40
C THR A 248 19.48 10.88 -15.60
N LEU A 249 19.72 11.56 -14.47
CA LEU A 249 18.64 12.15 -13.68
C LEU A 249 17.94 13.27 -14.43
N GLU A 250 18.66 14.17 -15.11
CA GLU A 250 18.08 15.27 -15.88
C GLU A 250 17.10 14.74 -16.95
N LYS A 251 17.40 13.62 -17.61
CA LYS A 251 16.52 12.95 -18.56
C LYS A 251 15.24 12.39 -17.92
N HIS A 252 15.34 11.80 -16.73
CA HIS A 252 14.18 11.33 -15.96
C HIS A 252 13.32 12.51 -15.48
N LEU A 253 13.96 13.52 -14.89
CA LEU A 253 13.32 14.73 -14.39
C LEU A 253 12.62 15.52 -15.50
N SER A 254 13.22 15.59 -16.70
CA SER A 254 12.61 16.23 -17.88
C SER A 254 11.32 15.52 -18.31
N SER A 255 11.28 14.19 -18.16
CA SER A 255 10.10 13.39 -18.48
C SER A 255 9.03 13.50 -17.40
N PHE A 256 9.41 13.48 -16.12
CA PHE A 256 8.53 13.81 -14.99
C PHE A 256 7.90 15.21 -15.13
N ALA A 257 8.72 16.24 -15.37
CA ALA A 257 8.28 17.62 -15.57
C ALA A 257 7.25 17.74 -16.71
N ARG A 258 7.54 17.11 -17.86
CA ARG A 258 6.62 17.08 -19.02
C ARG A 258 5.34 16.27 -18.77
N MET A 259 5.34 15.27 -17.89
CA MET A 259 4.15 14.48 -17.55
C MET A 259 3.14 15.23 -16.67
N TYR A 260 3.64 16.10 -15.78
CA TYR A 260 2.84 16.76 -14.75
C TYR A 260 2.75 18.29 -14.87
N GLY A 261 3.62 18.94 -15.65
CA GLY A 261 3.60 20.39 -15.87
C GLY A 261 4.48 21.20 -14.92
N PHE A 262 5.52 20.59 -14.32
CA PHE A 262 6.47 21.31 -13.47
C PHE A 262 7.42 22.18 -14.29
N LYS A 263 7.66 23.41 -13.82
CA LYS A 263 8.82 24.19 -14.24
C LYS A 263 10.07 23.59 -13.60
N VAL A 264 11.15 23.48 -14.37
CA VAL A 264 12.45 23.01 -13.89
C VAL A 264 13.57 23.88 -14.46
N GLU A 265 14.41 24.43 -13.59
CA GLU A 265 15.67 25.07 -13.99
C GLU A 265 16.86 24.30 -13.39
N ALA A 266 18.00 24.33 -14.09
CA ALA A 266 19.24 23.72 -13.61
C ALA A 266 20.14 24.77 -12.96
N VAL A 267 20.81 24.39 -11.86
CA VAL A 267 21.82 25.23 -11.20
C VAL A 267 23.16 24.49 -11.25
N SER A 268 24.19 25.17 -11.73
CA SER A 268 25.48 24.57 -12.05
C SER A 268 26.59 25.08 -11.14
N ALA A 269 27.35 24.13 -10.55
CA ALA A 269 28.49 24.43 -9.67
C ALA A 269 29.74 24.89 -10.45
N ASP A 270 29.91 24.39 -11.68
CA ASP A 270 31.08 24.56 -12.54
C ASP A 270 30.78 25.35 -13.83
N GLY A 271 29.55 25.87 -13.96
CA GLY A 271 29.09 26.63 -15.13
C GLY A 271 28.71 25.78 -16.35
N SER A 272 28.77 24.46 -16.23
CA SER A 272 28.33 23.53 -17.28
C SER A 272 26.80 23.56 -17.48
N SER A 273 26.34 23.41 -18.73
CA SER A 273 24.92 23.44 -19.09
C SER A 273 24.22 22.08 -19.04
N SER A 274 22.95 22.07 -18.66
CA SER A 274 22.03 20.95 -18.87
C SER A 274 21.62 20.84 -20.34
N GLN A 275 21.38 19.61 -20.81
CA GLN A 275 20.77 19.35 -22.13
C GLN A 275 19.24 19.44 -22.12
N HIS A 276 18.63 19.54 -20.93
CA HIS A 276 17.18 19.45 -20.75
C HIS A 276 16.53 20.69 -20.13
N PHE A 277 17.32 21.57 -19.49
CA PHE A 277 16.81 22.71 -18.72
C PHE A 277 17.63 23.98 -18.95
N LYS A 278 16.96 25.14 -18.85
CA LYS A 278 17.64 26.44 -18.71
C LYS A 278 18.54 26.38 -17.49
N THR A 279 19.83 26.69 -17.68
CA THR A 279 20.87 26.48 -16.66
C THR A 279 21.46 27.80 -16.19
N HIS A 280 21.66 27.93 -14.88
CA HIS A 280 22.26 29.09 -14.23
C HIS A 280 23.51 28.72 -13.44
N THR A 281 24.54 29.54 -13.54
CA THR A 281 25.77 29.38 -12.75
C THR A 281 25.63 30.14 -11.44
N GLN A 282 25.40 29.44 -10.33
CA GLN A 282 25.28 30.06 -8.99
C GLN A 282 26.04 29.22 -7.96
N LYS A 283 27.37 29.35 -7.97
CA LYS A 283 28.25 28.63 -7.04
C LYS A 283 28.01 29.03 -5.57
N GLU A 284 27.81 30.32 -5.32
CA GLU A 284 27.50 30.86 -3.98
C GLU A 284 26.23 30.26 -3.38
N LEU A 285 25.19 30.02 -4.18
CA LEU A 285 23.95 29.37 -3.73
C LEU A 285 24.19 27.91 -3.32
N ILE A 286 25.01 27.18 -4.07
CA ILE A 286 25.38 25.78 -3.79
C ILE A 286 26.20 25.68 -2.48
N GLU A 287 27.10 26.64 -2.26
CA GLU A 287 27.92 26.71 -1.04
C GLU A 287 27.08 27.15 0.18
N ALA A 288 26.22 28.16 0.03
CA ALA A 288 25.32 28.64 1.09
C ALA A 288 24.22 27.64 1.48
N LEU A 289 23.84 26.74 0.56
CA LEU A 289 22.96 25.59 0.84
C LEU A 289 23.73 24.34 1.31
N SER A 290 25.07 24.37 1.28
CA SER A 290 25.95 23.24 1.63
C SER A 290 25.67 21.95 0.84
N LEU A 291 25.44 22.07 -0.47
CA LEU A 291 25.10 20.93 -1.33
C LEU A 291 26.35 20.17 -1.78
N ASP A 292 26.68 19.11 -1.05
CA ASP A 292 27.83 18.22 -1.26
C ASP A 292 27.57 17.14 -2.34
N VAL A 293 26.40 16.52 -2.31
CA VAL A 293 26.01 15.41 -3.20
C VAL A 293 25.32 15.93 -4.47
N MET A 294 25.89 15.60 -5.63
CA MET A 294 25.33 15.90 -6.95
C MET A 294 24.97 14.61 -7.74
N PRO A 295 23.86 14.60 -8.51
CA PRO A 295 22.88 15.67 -8.63
C PRO A 295 22.00 15.78 -7.38
N MET A 296 21.38 16.95 -7.18
CA MET A 296 20.32 17.13 -6.19
C MET A 296 19.10 17.78 -6.83
N VAL A 297 17.89 17.44 -6.38
CA VAL A 297 16.64 18.05 -6.85
C VAL A 297 15.89 18.62 -5.65
N ILE A 298 15.60 19.93 -5.68
CA ILE A 298 14.90 20.65 -4.62
C ILE A 298 13.66 21.30 -5.22
N ALA A 299 12.50 21.04 -4.62
CA ALA A 299 11.27 21.80 -4.85
C ALA A 299 11.26 23.04 -3.94
N VAL A 300 10.87 24.19 -4.47
CA VAL A 300 10.72 25.45 -3.73
C VAL A 300 9.30 25.99 -3.98
N THR A 301 8.61 26.46 -2.95
CA THR A 301 7.28 27.07 -3.10
C THR A 301 7.35 28.41 -3.83
N ASN A 302 6.30 28.79 -4.57
CA ASN A 302 6.33 30.02 -5.39
C ASN A 302 6.56 31.32 -4.59
N ASP A 303 6.18 31.33 -3.31
CA ASP A 303 6.42 32.42 -2.35
C ASP A 303 7.85 32.39 -1.75
N SER A 304 8.67 31.41 -2.15
CA SER A 304 10.02 31.13 -1.66
C SER A 304 10.15 30.87 -0.16
N SER A 305 9.03 30.62 0.55
CA SER A 305 9.04 30.42 2.01
C SER A 305 9.53 29.03 2.43
N MET A 306 9.35 28.00 1.59
CA MET A 306 9.70 26.62 1.92
C MET A 306 10.47 25.93 0.79
N ARG A 307 11.35 24.99 1.16
CA ARG A 307 12.15 24.17 0.24
C ARG A 307 12.22 22.71 0.70
N PHE A 308 12.15 21.78 -0.25
CA PHE A 308 12.02 20.34 0.00
C PHE A 308 12.87 19.52 -0.95
N GLU A 309 13.66 18.58 -0.43
CA GLU A 309 14.52 17.72 -1.25
C GLU A 309 13.74 16.56 -1.89
N LEU A 310 13.57 16.59 -3.21
CA LEU A 310 13.00 15.49 -3.97
C LEU A 310 14.05 14.40 -4.28
N ALA A 311 15.32 14.75 -4.49
CA ALA A 311 16.37 13.76 -4.75
C ALA A 311 17.76 14.20 -4.27
N ARG A 312 18.55 13.23 -3.80
CA ARG A 312 20.02 13.28 -3.76
C ARG A 312 20.51 12.06 -4.55
N GLY A 313 21.41 12.24 -5.51
CA GLY A 313 21.80 11.19 -6.45
C GLY A 313 20.74 10.89 -7.52
N ALA A 314 21.02 9.91 -8.41
CA ALA A 314 20.06 9.48 -9.42
C ALA A 314 18.90 8.69 -8.81
N VAL A 315 17.67 9.05 -9.21
CA VAL A 315 16.41 8.43 -8.78
C VAL A 315 15.52 8.12 -10.00
N SER A 316 14.47 7.32 -9.79
CA SER A 316 13.46 7.05 -10.80
C SER A 316 12.37 8.12 -10.85
N ILE A 317 11.55 8.11 -11.90
CA ILE A 317 10.35 8.95 -12.00
C ILE A 317 9.36 8.63 -10.87
N LEU A 318 9.25 7.37 -10.45
CA LEU A 318 8.37 6.93 -9.37
C LEU A 318 8.79 7.50 -8.00
N ASP A 319 10.10 7.67 -7.75
CA ASP A 319 10.60 8.28 -6.51
C ASP A 319 10.28 9.77 -6.45
N LEU A 320 10.38 10.47 -7.59
CA LEU A 320 9.97 11.87 -7.73
C LEU A 320 8.45 12.03 -7.56
N GLU A 321 7.65 11.13 -8.14
CA GLU A 321 6.19 11.06 -7.94
C GLU A 321 5.85 10.85 -6.46
N ASN A 322 6.39 9.81 -5.82
CA ASN A 322 6.11 9.48 -4.41
C ASN A 322 6.42 10.63 -3.45
N LYS A 323 7.60 11.26 -3.58
CA LYS A 323 7.99 12.39 -2.72
C LYS A 323 7.21 13.67 -3.02
N SER A 324 6.86 13.90 -4.28
CA SER A 324 6.00 15.04 -4.63
C SER A 324 4.58 14.86 -4.08
N LEU A 325 4.06 13.62 -4.02
CA LEU A 325 2.79 13.31 -3.35
C LEU A 325 2.87 13.46 -1.82
N MET A 326 4.01 13.18 -1.20
CA MET A 326 4.24 13.53 0.22
C MET A 326 4.22 15.04 0.44
N LEU A 327 4.80 15.82 -0.49
CA LEU A 327 4.77 17.27 -0.46
C LEU A 327 3.36 17.85 -0.64
N VAL A 328 2.51 17.26 -1.50
CA VAL A 328 1.08 17.63 -1.58
C VAL A 328 0.41 17.56 -0.20
N ARG A 329 0.48 16.39 0.45
CA ARG A 329 -0.15 16.14 1.76
C ARG A 329 0.38 17.06 2.85
N TYR A 330 1.67 17.40 2.81
CA TYR A 330 2.27 18.34 3.75
C TYR A 330 1.77 19.78 3.54
N LEU A 331 1.69 20.25 2.29
CA LEU A 331 1.14 21.57 1.99
C LEU A 331 -0.38 21.66 2.25
N GLU A 332 -1.10 20.53 2.22
CA GLU A 332 -2.50 20.43 2.63
C GLU A 332 -2.65 20.59 4.15
N SER A 333 -1.89 19.84 4.97
CA SER A 333 -1.97 19.94 6.43
C SER A 333 -1.54 21.31 6.99
N LEU A 334 -0.66 22.04 6.29
CA LEU A 334 -0.35 23.44 6.61
C LEU A 334 -1.53 24.39 6.35
N LYS A 335 -2.34 24.14 5.31
CA LYS A 335 -3.55 24.94 5.03
C LYS A 335 -4.65 24.66 6.05
N GLU A 336 -4.81 23.39 6.45
CA GLU A 336 -5.79 22.98 7.47
C GLU A 336 -5.46 23.58 8.84
N SER A 337 -4.22 23.46 9.29
CA SER A 337 -3.76 24.04 10.57
C SER A 337 -3.78 25.57 10.59
N GLY A 338 -3.41 26.23 9.49
CA GLY A 338 -3.56 27.68 9.33
C GLY A 338 -5.03 28.14 9.35
N SER A 339 -5.93 27.38 8.74
CA SER A 339 -7.37 27.66 8.74
C SER A 339 -7.97 27.54 10.15
N ALA A 340 -7.60 26.51 10.91
CA ALA A 340 -8.04 26.32 12.30
C ALA A 340 -7.63 27.50 13.19
N ALA A 341 -6.37 27.93 13.14
CA ALA A 341 -5.87 29.10 13.88
C ALA A 341 -6.60 30.40 13.51
N GLY A 342 -6.99 30.56 12.23
CA GLY A 342 -7.79 31.69 11.76
C GLY A 342 -9.23 31.71 12.29
N GLN A 343 -9.82 30.54 12.60
CA GLN A 343 -11.19 30.44 13.13
C GLN A 343 -11.28 30.72 14.63
N GLU A 344 -10.29 30.32 15.43
CA GLU A 344 -10.29 30.63 16.87
C GLU A 344 -10.21 32.13 17.15
N LEU A 345 -9.32 32.85 16.43
CA LEU A 345 -9.17 34.30 16.57
C LEU A 345 -10.46 35.08 16.23
N ASN A 346 -11.26 34.57 15.27
CA ASN A 346 -12.50 35.22 14.85
C ASN A 346 -13.68 34.95 15.81
N ASN A 347 -13.68 33.78 16.48
CA ASN A 347 -14.65 33.48 17.53
C ASN A 347 -14.32 34.13 18.89
N GLY A 348 -13.06 34.47 19.15
CA GLY A 348 -12.64 35.21 20.35
C GLY A 348 -13.18 36.64 20.44
N GLY A 349 -13.60 37.24 19.31
CA GLY A 349 -14.05 38.64 19.22
C GLY A 349 -15.54 38.89 19.51
N ARG A 350 -16.31 37.91 20.01
CA ARG A 350 -17.76 38.03 20.29
C ARG A 350 -18.17 37.48 21.66
N ARG A 351 -17.75 38.15 22.75
CA ARG A 351 -18.37 38.07 24.08
C ARG A 351 -18.30 39.42 24.80
#